data_AF-A0AAE1MXU7-F1
#
_entry.id   AF-A0AAE1MXU7-F1
#
_cell.length_a   1.000
_cell.length_b   1.000
_cell.length_c   1.000
_cell.angle_alpha   90.00
_cell.angle_beta   90.00
_cell.angle_gamma   90.00
#
_symmetry.space_group_name_H-M   'P 1'
#
loop_
_entity.id
_entity.type
_entity.pdbx_description
1 polymer ?
#
loop_
_entity_poly.entity_id
_entity_poly.type
_entity_poly.pdbx_seq_one_letter_code
_entity_poly.pdbx_strand_id
1 'polypeptide(L)'
;MAAAAPLLPPTPAPVEASPELTLLGRPLFSSIRLATPLDVRHIHKLIHQMAVFERLTDIFSATESSLASTLFNSEPFQFKSEGE
;
A
#
# COMPACT_ATOMS: atom_id res chain seq x y z
N MET A 1 -31.91 21.36 -46.53
CA MET A 1 -30.46 21.11 -46.46
C MET A 1 -29.99 21.45 -45.06
N ALA A 2 -29.37 20.52 -44.34
CA ALA A 2 -28.77 20.76 -43.03
C ALA A 2 -27.25 20.63 -43.18
N ALA A 3 -26.51 21.66 -42.76
CA ALA A 3 -25.05 21.69 -42.81
C ALA A 3 -24.47 20.84 -41.68
N ALA A 4 -23.68 19.82 -42.02
CA ALA A 4 -22.88 19.08 -41.06
C ALA A 4 -21.67 19.95 -40.68
N ALA A 5 -21.61 20.39 -39.43
CA ALA A 5 -20.42 21.01 -38.87
C ALA A 5 -19.28 19.96 -38.81
N PRO A 6 -18.04 20.30 -39.21
CA PRO A 6 -16.92 19.37 -39.06
C PRO A 6 -16.71 19.09 -37.57
N LEU A 7 -16.78 17.82 -37.19
CA LEU A 7 -16.48 17.36 -35.83
C LEU A 7 -15.03 17.73 -35.54
N LEU A 8 -14.81 18.62 -34.56
CA LEU A 8 -13.48 19.00 -34.11
C LEU A 8 -12.73 17.73 -33.67
N PRO A 9 -11.42 17.60 -33.99
CA PRO A 9 -10.62 16.49 -33.49
C PRO A 9 -10.70 16.45 -31.96
N PRO A 10 -10.75 15.27 -31.33
CA PRO A 10 -10.81 15.17 -29.89
C PRO A 10 -9.58 15.88 -29.31
N THR A 11 -9.82 16.93 -28.52
CA THR A 11 -8.82 17.48 -27.60
C THR A 11 -8.18 16.30 -26.86
N PRO A 12 -6.85 16.13 -26.92
CA PRO A 12 -6.22 15.13 -26.07
C PRO A 12 -6.60 15.47 -24.63
N ALA A 13 -7.33 14.58 -23.97
CA ALA A 13 -7.55 14.65 -22.54
C ALA A 13 -6.19 14.92 -21.88
N PRO A 14 -6.12 15.72 -20.81
CA PRO A 14 -4.89 15.77 -20.02
C PRO A 14 -4.54 14.32 -19.74
N VAL A 15 -3.42 13.85 -20.29
CA VAL A 15 -2.74 12.69 -19.73
C VAL A 15 -2.52 13.12 -18.29
N GLU A 16 -3.38 12.65 -17.40
CA GLU A 16 -3.05 12.55 -15.99
C GLU A 16 -1.75 11.76 -16.01
N ALA A 17 -0.65 12.49 -15.96
CA ALA A 17 0.67 11.96 -15.78
C ALA A 17 0.63 11.35 -14.38
N SER A 18 0.10 10.13 -14.28
CA SER A 18 0.58 9.17 -13.31
C SER A 18 2.09 9.31 -13.38
N PRO A 19 2.78 9.68 -12.29
CA PRO A 19 4.22 9.81 -12.32
C PRO A 19 4.72 8.46 -12.79
N GLU A 20 5.18 8.39 -14.05
CA GLU A 20 5.74 7.19 -14.60
C GLU A 20 7.05 7.03 -13.84
N LEU A 21 6.97 6.33 -12.70
CA LEU A 21 8.11 6.09 -11.84
C LEU A 21 9.06 5.25 -12.67
N THR A 22 9.99 5.89 -13.36
CA THR A 22 10.93 5.20 -14.22
C THR A 22 12.16 4.90 -13.39
N LEU A 23 12.26 3.66 -12.89
CA LEU A 23 13.48 3.22 -12.23
C LEU A 23 14.50 2.90 -13.32
N LEU A 24 15.55 3.72 -13.41
CA LEU A 24 16.62 3.55 -14.40
C LEU A 24 16.10 3.51 -15.86
N GLY A 25 15.13 4.38 -16.19
CA GLY A 25 14.57 4.48 -17.54
C GLY A 25 13.63 3.35 -17.96
N ARG A 26 13.18 2.52 -17.01
CA ARG A 26 12.17 1.46 -17.24
C ARG A 26 10.88 1.76 -16.48
N PRO A 27 9.69 1.51 -17.06
CA PRO A 27 8.43 1.70 -16.36
C PRO A 27 8.38 0.86 -15.07
N LEU A 28 8.16 1.49 -13.90
CA LEU A 28 7.81 0.75 -12.69
C LEU A 28 6.33 0.41 -12.70
N PHE A 29 6.03 -0.88 -12.67
CA PHE A 29 4.67 -1.39 -12.53
C PHE A 29 4.23 -1.49 -11.07
N SER A 30 5.16 -1.70 -10.14
CA SER A 30 4.90 -1.61 -8.71
C SER A 30 6.16 -1.21 -7.93
N SER A 31 5.97 -0.65 -6.74
CA SER A 31 7.05 -0.36 -5.80
C SER A 31 6.73 -0.98 -4.44
N ILE A 32 7.72 -1.61 -3.82
CA ILE A 32 7.61 -2.19 -2.48
C ILE A 32 8.39 -1.29 -1.53
N ARG A 33 7.73 -0.85 -0.46
CA ARG A 33 8.34 -0.08 0.64
C ARG A 33 8.34 -0.94 1.90
N LEU A 34 9.37 -0.80 2.71
CA LEU A 34 9.41 -1.35 4.07
C LEU A 34 8.37 -0.66 4.94
N ALA A 35 7.58 -1.47 5.67
CA ALA A 35 6.58 -0.94 6.59
C ALA A 35 7.24 -0.13 7.70
N THR A 36 6.55 0.92 8.15
CA THR A 36 6.93 1.78 9.25
C THR A 36 5.88 1.70 10.36
N PRO A 37 6.16 2.21 11.58
CA PRO A 37 5.16 2.24 12.65
C PRO A 37 3.86 2.99 12.28
N LEU A 38 3.89 3.92 11.32
CA LEU A 38 2.70 4.62 10.83
C LEU A 38 1.74 3.70 10.05
N ASP A 39 2.26 2.59 9.52
CA ASP A 39 1.49 1.64 8.72
C ASP A 39 0.70 0.63 9.60
N VAL A 40 1.02 0.54 10.90
CA VAL A 40 0.43 -0.45 11.83
C VAL A 40 -1.10 -0.43 11.80
N ARG A 41 -1.71 0.75 11.85
CA ARG A 41 -3.18 0.88 11.82
C ARG A 41 -3.79 0.31 10.54
N HIS A 42 -3.15 0.55 9.41
CA HIS A 42 -3.62 0.06 8.11
C HIS A 42 -3.45 -1.45 8.00
N ILE A 43 -2.32 -1.98 8.47
CA ILE A 43 -2.04 -3.42 8.51
C ILE A 43 -3.01 -4.13 9.46
N HIS A 44 -3.27 -3.58 10.64
CA HIS A 44 -4.24 -4.14 11.60
C HIS A 44 -5.63 -4.24 11.00
N LYS A 45 -6.10 -3.19 10.33
CA LYS A 45 -7.38 -3.19 9.62
C LYS A 45 -7.44 -4.26 8.53
N LEU A 46 -6.36 -4.42 7.75
CA LEU A 46 -6.30 -5.44 6.72
C LEU A 46 -6.39 -6.84 7.31
N ILE A 47 -5.63 -7.13 8.37
CA ILE A 47 -5.67 -8.43 9.04
C ILE A 47 -7.07 -8.69 9.61
N HIS A 48 -7.71 -7.70 10.20
CA HIS A 48 -9.10 -7.83 10.68
C HIS A 48 -10.07 -8.13 9.53
N GLN A 49 -9.94 -7.45 8.40
CA GLN A 49 -10.75 -7.72 7.20
C GLN A 49 -10.54 -9.16 6.69
N MET A 50 -9.30 -9.65 6.72
CA MET A 50 -9.00 -11.05 6.38
C MET A 50 -9.62 -12.02 7.39
N ALA A 51 -9.57 -11.72 8.70
CA ALA A 51 -10.22 -12.54 9.72
C ALA A 51 -11.75 -12.58 9.54
N VAL A 52 -12.37 -11.46 9.15
CA VAL A 52 -13.81 -11.41 8.80
C VAL A 52 -14.10 -12.29 7.58
N PHE A 53 -13.29 -12.15 6.53
CA PHE A 53 -13.45 -12.92 5.30
C PHE A 53 -13.35 -14.44 5.55
N GLU A 54 -12.35 -14.86 6.33
CA GLU A 54 -12.10 -16.26 6.67
C GLU A 54 -12.96 -16.78 7.83
N ARG A 55 -13.83 -15.94 8.42
CA ARG A 55 -14.66 -16.25 9.60
C ARG A 55 -13.85 -16.69 10.83
N LEU A 56 -12.68 -16.08 11.02
CA LEU A 56 -11.77 -16.30 12.16
C LEU A 56 -11.81 -15.16 13.18
N THR A 57 -12.86 -14.34 13.16
CA THR A 57 -12.99 -13.18 14.07
C THR A 57 -13.15 -13.58 15.52
N ASP A 58 -13.65 -14.78 15.79
CA ASP A 58 -13.81 -15.38 17.11
C ASP A 58 -12.47 -15.64 17.82
N ILE A 59 -11.42 -15.95 17.05
CA ILE A 59 -10.06 -16.16 17.57
C ILE A 59 -9.13 -14.96 17.36
N PHE A 60 -9.59 -13.92 16.64
CA PHE A 60 -8.79 -12.73 16.36
C PHE A 60 -8.69 -11.82 17.60
N SER A 61 -7.51 -11.76 18.21
CA SER A 61 -7.26 -11.01 19.45
C SER A 61 -6.17 -9.94 19.33
N ALA A 62 -5.61 -9.73 18.13
CA ALA A 62 -4.53 -8.77 17.94
C ALA A 62 -5.01 -7.32 18.10
N THR A 63 -4.22 -6.51 18.81
CA THR A 63 -4.39 -5.06 18.93
C THR A 63 -3.31 -4.33 18.13
N GLU A 64 -3.47 -3.02 17.89
CA GLU A 64 -2.44 -2.23 17.21
C GLU A 64 -1.09 -2.25 17.97
N SER A 65 -1.12 -2.21 19.31
CA SER A 65 0.08 -2.25 20.14
C SER A 65 0.76 -3.63 20.14
N SER A 66 -0.02 -4.72 20.18
CA SER A 66 0.54 -6.06 20.05
C SER A 66 1.13 -6.26 18.65
N LEU A 67 0.46 -5.77 17.61
CA LEU A 67 0.93 -5.87 16.22
C LEU A 67 2.21 -5.07 16.01
N ALA A 68 2.29 -3.83 16.49
CA ALA A 68 3.50 -3.01 16.42
C ALA A 68 4.68 -3.69 17.13
N SER A 69 4.44 -4.25 18.31
CA SER A 69 5.47 -4.98 19.05
C SER A 69 5.95 -6.22 18.30
N THR A 70 5.05 -6.95 17.64
CA THR A 70 5.41 -8.12 16.82
C THR A 70 6.21 -7.73 15.59
N LEU A 71 5.81 -6.67 14.87
CA LEU A 71 6.44 -6.31 13.60
C LEU A 71 7.77 -5.56 13.77
N PHE A 72 7.91 -4.75 14.81
CA PHE A 72 9.05 -3.82 14.96
C PHE A 72 9.91 -4.08 16.19
N ASN A 73 9.36 -4.71 17.23
CA ASN A 73 10.07 -4.92 18.50
C ASN A 73 10.31 -6.41 18.79
N SER A 74 10.05 -7.31 17.86
CA SER A 74 10.36 -8.74 18.05
C SER A 74 11.68 -9.08 17.35
N GLU A 75 12.41 -10.04 17.91
CA GLU A 75 13.60 -10.61 17.28
C GLU A 75 13.24 -11.07 15.85
N PRO A 76 14.07 -10.80 14.81
CA PRO A 76 15.45 -10.30 14.84
C PRO A 76 15.59 -8.76 14.80
N PHE A 77 14.50 -8.01 14.93
CA PHE A 77 14.51 -6.54 14.79
C PHE A 77 14.94 -5.82 16.09
N GLN A 78 15.19 -6.57 17.15
CA GLN A 78 15.84 -6.11 18.37
C GLN A 78 17.36 -6.17 18.17
N PHE A 79 18.01 -5.01 17.96
CA PHE A 79 19.47 -4.94 18.00
C PHE A 79 19.92 -5.08 19.46
N LYS A 80 20.12 -6.31 19.94
CA LYS A 80 20.91 -6.51 21.15
C LYS A 80 22.36 -6.17 20.80
N SER A 81 22.85 -5.05 21.29
CA SER A 81 24.28 -4.86 21.39
C SER A 81 24.80 -5.90 22.39
N GLU A 82 25.33 -7.01 21.91
CA GLU A 82 26.24 -7.84 22.70
C GLU A 82 27.45 -6.97 23.02
N GLY A 83 27.43 -6.37 24.21
CA GLY A 83 28.58 -5.74 24.82
C GLY A 83 29.19 -6.73 25.80
N GLU A 84 30.30 -7.34 25.40
CA GLU A 84 31.35 -7.80 26.30
C GLU A 84 32.72 -7.53 25.65
#